data_AF-A0A662AF09-F1
#
_entry.id   AF-A0A662AF09-F1
#
_cell.length_a   1.000
_cell.length_b   1.000
_cell.length_c   1.000
_cell.angle_alpha   90.00
_cell.angle_beta   90.00
_cell.angle_gamma   90.00
#
_symmetry.space_group_name_H-M   'P 1'
#
loop_
_entity.id
_entity.type
_entity.pdbx_description
1 polymer ?
#
loop_
_entity_poly.entity_id
_entity_poly.type
_entity_poly.pdbx_seq_one_letter_code
_entity_poly.pdbx_strand_id
1 'polypeptide(L)'
;MHTVKPANNTVATKPPAEHLHFLILTHLGIEKAIEKIQNYLGKYGKKIPVEIEVRNMEELSQVMKTGWVVRIMLDNFTVKKTREVVQIINEKYETESSGGINLDTIRGYAECGVDFVSV
;
A
#
# COMPACT_ATOMS: atom_id res chain seq x y z
N MET A 1 20.35 -3.09 -19.94
CA MET A 1 19.30 -2.16 -20.42
C MET A 1 18.21 -2.16 -19.37
N HIS A 2 18.20 -1.19 -18.46
CA HIS A 2 17.12 -1.03 -17.48
C HIS A 2 16.21 0.09 -17.99
N THR A 3 15.00 -0.28 -18.39
CA THR A 3 13.96 0.67 -18.75
C THR A 3 13.35 1.19 -17.46
N VAL A 4 13.69 2.42 -17.06
CA VAL A 4 13.01 3.13 -15.96
C VAL A 4 11.72 3.69 -16.54
N LYS A 5 10.57 3.30 -15.97
CA LYS A 5 9.26 3.82 -16.36
C LYS A 5 9.22 5.32 -16.02
N PRO A 6 8.68 6.20 -16.88
CA PRO A 6 8.54 7.61 -16.56
C PRO A 6 7.66 7.78 -15.31
N ALA A 7 8.07 8.66 -14.40
CA ALA A 7 7.27 9.07 -13.25
C ALA A 7 5.92 9.60 -13.75
N ASN A 8 4.86 8.81 -13.58
CA ASN A 8 3.51 9.23 -13.93
C ASN A 8 3.07 10.26 -12.88
N ASN A 9 3.29 11.53 -13.20
CA ASN A 9 2.90 12.67 -12.38
C ASN A 9 1.39 12.94 -12.50
N THR A 10 0.57 11.91 -12.27
CA THR A 10 -0.89 12.00 -12.25
C THR A 10 -1.31 12.13 -10.79
N VAL A 11 -1.84 13.29 -10.39
CA VAL A 11 -2.60 13.40 -9.15
C VAL A 11 -3.88 12.60 -9.36
N ALA A 12 -3.83 11.31 -9.07
CA ALA A 12 -4.94 10.40 -9.28
C ALA A 12 -5.85 10.46 -8.06
N THR A 13 -7.08 10.91 -8.29
CA THR A 13 -8.19 10.79 -7.33
C THR A 13 -8.44 9.32 -7.01
N LYS A 14 -8.72 9.04 -5.73
CA LYS A 14 -9.10 7.74 -5.14
C LYS A 14 -9.78 6.78 -6.15
N PRO A 15 -9.34 5.51 -6.28
CA PRO A 15 -9.97 4.55 -7.17
C PRO A 15 -11.46 4.33 -6.83
N PRO A 16 -12.30 3.94 -7.82
CA PRO A 16 -13.73 3.74 -7.64
C PRO A 16 -14.04 2.65 -6.60
N ALA A 17 -15.26 2.70 -6.04
CA ALA A 17 -15.72 2.03 -4.81
C ALA A 17 -15.76 0.48 -4.78
N GLU A 18 -14.92 -0.21 -5.56
CA GLU A 18 -14.88 -1.68 -5.65
C GLU A 18 -13.72 -2.33 -4.89
N HIS A 19 -13.03 -1.60 -4.01
CA HIS A 19 -11.91 -2.13 -3.21
C HIS A 19 -12.35 -2.40 -1.77
N LEU A 20 -11.96 -3.58 -1.24
CA LEU A 20 -12.09 -3.86 0.17
C LEU A 20 -10.86 -3.28 0.88
N HIS A 21 -11.03 -2.09 1.45
CA HIS A 21 -10.05 -1.53 2.37
C HIS A 21 -10.17 -2.28 3.70
N PHE A 22 -9.25 -3.21 3.94
CA PHE A 22 -9.16 -3.88 5.23
C PHE A 22 -8.21 -3.11 6.12
N LEU A 23 -8.77 -2.28 7.00
CA LEU A 23 -8.04 -1.83 8.19
C LEU A 23 -7.80 -3.08 9.03
N ILE A 24 -6.60 -3.67 8.93
CA ILE A 24 -6.25 -4.84 9.71
C ILE A 24 -6.18 -4.39 11.16
N LEU A 25 -7.26 -4.65 11.89
CA LEU A 25 -7.34 -4.54 13.34
C LEU A 25 -6.34 -5.56 13.92
N THR A 26 -5.12 -5.05 14.09
CA THR A 26 -3.87 -5.46 14.76
C THR A 26 -3.84 -6.68 15.68
N HIS A 27 -4.96 -7.22 16.13
CA HIS A 27 -4.96 -8.16 17.24
C HIS A 27 -4.57 -9.58 16.79
N LEU A 28 -4.57 -9.87 15.48
CA LEU A 28 -4.27 -11.20 14.92
C LEU A 28 -2.99 -11.24 14.06
N GLY A 29 -2.38 -10.10 13.73
CA GLY A 29 -1.25 -10.01 12.79
C GLY A 29 -1.65 -10.04 11.31
N ILE A 30 -0.78 -9.56 10.42
CA ILE A 30 -1.09 -9.38 8.99
C ILE A 30 -1.30 -10.69 8.25
N GLU A 31 -0.42 -11.68 8.45
CA GLU A 31 -0.50 -12.96 7.72
C GLU A 31 -1.84 -13.66 7.95
N LYS A 32 -2.30 -13.74 9.21
CA LYS A 32 -3.60 -14.33 9.56
C LYS A 32 -4.78 -13.53 9.02
N ALA A 33 -4.66 -12.21 8.93
CA ALA A 33 -5.70 -11.37 8.35
C ALA A 33 -5.84 -11.65 6.84
N ILE A 34 -4.72 -11.73 6.11
CA ILE A 34 -4.69 -12.07 4.69
C ILE A 34 -5.30 -13.46 4.45
N GLU A 35 -4.90 -14.45 5.24
CA GLU A 35 -5.45 -15.81 5.15
C GLU A 35 -6.98 -15.83 5.33
N LYS A 36 -7.49 -15.10 6.33
CA LYS A 36 -8.95 -15.00 6.56
C LYS A 36 -9.67 -14.33 5.40
N ILE A 37 -9.08 -13.29 4.81
CA ILE A 37 -9.67 -12.59 3.66
C ILE A 37 -9.68 -13.53 2.44
N GLN A 38 -8.58 -14.22 2.16
CA GLN A 38 -8.50 -15.21 1.07
C GLN A 38 -9.57 -16.30 1.24
N ASN A 39 -9.72 -16.85 2.44
CA ASN A 39 -10.73 -17.85 2.76
C ASN A 39 -12.15 -17.32 2.57
N TYR A 40 -12.43 -16.10 3.01
CA TYR A 40 -13.74 -15.46 2.82
C TYR A 40 -14.06 -15.24 1.34
N LEU A 41 -13.12 -14.68 0.58
CA LEU A 41 -13.32 -14.42 -0.85
C LEU A 41 -13.48 -15.72 -1.64
N GLY A 42 -12.67 -16.73 -1.35
CA GLY A 42 -12.77 -18.07 -1.93
C GLY A 42 -14.11 -18.74 -1.63
N LYS A 43 -14.57 -18.70 -0.37
CA LYS A 43 -15.85 -19.29 0.06
C LYS A 43 -17.05 -18.71 -0.69
N TYR A 44 -17.02 -17.43 -1.01
CA TYR A 44 -18.13 -16.73 -1.67
C TYR A 44 -17.88 -16.44 -3.16
N GLY A 45 -16.80 -16.98 -3.75
CA GLY A 45 -16.48 -16.78 -5.16
C GLY A 45 -16.24 -15.32 -5.55
N LYS A 46 -15.81 -14.47 -4.60
CA LYS A 46 -15.58 -13.04 -4.82
C LYS A 46 -14.17 -12.79 -5.33
N LYS A 47 -14.01 -11.84 -6.26
CA LYS A 47 -12.72 -11.38 -6.77
C LYS A 47 -12.58 -9.88 -6.53
N ILE A 48 -12.36 -9.52 -5.27
CA ILE A 48 -12.25 -8.13 -4.84
C ILE A 48 -10.78 -7.81 -4.60
N PRO A 49 -10.23 -6.73 -5.21
CA PRO A 49 -8.88 -6.27 -4.91
C PRO A 49 -8.73 -5.92 -3.42
N VAL A 50 -7.60 -6.33 -2.83
CA VAL A 50 -7.32 -6.11 -1.41
C VAL A 50 -6.12 -5.19 -1.26
N GLU A 51 -6.34 -4.13 -0.50
CA GLU A 51 -5.33 -3.18 -0.07
C GLU A 51 -5.04 -3.40 1.42
N ILE A 52 -3.79 -3.25 1.82
CA ILE A 52 -3.39 -3.37 3.23
C ILE A 52 -2.65 -2.13 3.69
N GLU A 53 -3.03 -1.65 4.87
CA GLU A 53 -2.30 -0.64 5.61
C GLU A 53 -1.19 -1.28 6.47
N VAL A 54 0.00 -0.69 6.41
CA VAL A 54 1.15 -1.05 7.24
C VAL A 54 1.68 0.17 7.99
N ARG A 55 2.11 -0.04 9.23
CA ARG A 55 2.63 1.00 10.15
C ARG A 55 4.14 0.90 10.39
N ASN A 56 4.75 -0.21 10.02
CA ASN A 56 6.18 -0.46 10.25
C ASN A 56 6.75 -1.50 9.27
N MET A 57 8.08 -1.68 9.33
CA MET A 57 8.83 -2.61 8.46
C MET A 57 8.51 -4.08 8.69
N GLU A 58 8.10 -4.46 9.90
CA GLU A 58 7.73 -5.85 10.22
C GLU A 58 6.42 -6.22 9.52
N GLU A 59 5.42 -5.35 9.62
CA GLU A 59 4.15 -5.46 8.90
C GLU A 59 4.36 -5.48 7.39
N LEU A 60 5.18 -4.57 6.85
CA LEU A 60 5.56 -4.59 5.44
C LEU A 60 6.15 -5.94 5.01
N SER A 61 7.09 -6.47 5.79
CA SER A 61 7.72 -7.78 5.52
C SER A 61 6.68 -8.91 5.49
N GLN A 62 5.72 -8.90 6.42
CA GLN A 62 4.61 -9.86 6.45
C GLN A 62 3.76 -9.77 5.19
N VAL A 63 3.36 -8.57 4.76
CA VAL A 63 2.60 -8.38 3.51
C VAL A 63 3.40 -8.90 2.32
N MET A 64 4.67 -8.51 2.20
CA MET A 64 5.52 -8.89 1.07
C MET A 64 5.74 -10.40 0.96
N LYS A 65 5.79 -11.12 2.09
CA LYS A 65 5.88 -12.59 2.10
C LYS A 65 4.62 -13.26 1.52
N THR A 66 3.45 -12.66 1.68
CA THR A 66 2.21 -13.24 1.17
C THR A 66 2.06 -13.12 -0.35
N GLY A 67 2.58 -12.06 -0.96
CA GLY A 67 2.54 -11.90 -2.41
C GLY A 67 1.15 -11.63 -3.02
N TRP A 68 0.12 -11.36 -2.21
CA TRP A 68 -1.28 -11.48 -2.66
C TRP A 68 -2.07 -10.18 -2.78
N VAL A 69 -1.63 -9.10 -2.11
CA VAL A 69 -2.34 -7.82 -2.16
C VAL A 69 -2.05 -7.05 -3.44
N VAL A 70 -2.94 -6.11 -3.78
CA VAL A 70 -2.74 -5.22 -4.94
C VAL A 70 -2.02 -3.92 -4.56
N ARG A 71 -2.20 -3.46 -3.33
CA ARG A 71 -1.66 -2.17 -2.84
C ARG A 71 -1.25 -2.25 -1.38
N ILE A 72 -0.19 -1.51 -1.05
CA ILE A 72 0.30 -1.28 0.30
C ILE A 72 0.17 0.21 0.64
N MET A 73 -0.64 0.51 1.65
CA MET A 73 -0.77 1.86 2.22
C MET A 73 0.20 2.02 3.40
N LEU A 74 1.03 3.05 3.35
CA LEU A 74 2.05 3.39 4.34
C LEU A 74 1.45 4.41 5.32
N ASP A 75 0.95 3.94 6.46
CA ASP A 75 0.29 4.79 7.47
C ASP A 75 1.30 5.53 8.35
N ASN A 76 1.23 6.86 8.31
CA ASN A 76 2.06 7.77 9.10
C ASN A 76 3.57 7.52 8.95
N PHE A 77 4.01 7.04 7.79
CA PHE A 77 5.44 6.98 7.47
C PHE A 77 5.98 8.39 7.26
N THR A 78 7.22 8.65 7.69
CA THR A 78 7.91 9.89 7.34
C THR A 78 8.41 9.81 5.90
N VAL A 79 8.58 10.95 5.22
CA VAL A 79 9.13 11.02 3.85
C VAL A 79 10.41 10.18 3.69
N LYS A 80 11.32 10.22 4.68
CA LYS A 80 12.54 9.40 4.67
C LYS A 80 12.22 7.90 4.65
N LYS A 81 11.36 7.43 5.56
CA LYS A 81 10.96 6.02 5.61
C LYS A 81 10.17 5.60 4.38
N THR A 82 9.29 6.45 3.86
CA THR A 82 8.56 6.20 2.61
C THR A 82 9.52 5.92 1.47
N ARG A 83 10.58 6.72 1.31
CA ARG A 83 11.60 6.50 0.27
C ARG A 83 12.30 5.15 0.42
N GLU A 84 12.69 4.79 1.64
CA GLU A 84 13.31 3.49 1.95
C GLU A 84 12.35 2.33 1.61
N VAL A 85 11.08 2.44 1.97
CA VAL A 85 10.07 1.40 1.72
C VAL A 85 9.75 1.25 0.24
N VAL A 86 9.57 2.34 -0.51
CA VAL A 86 9.30 2.28 -1.95
C VAL A 86 10.44 1.56 -2.68
N GLN A 87 11.70 1.83 -2.29
CA GLN A 87 12.86 1.11 -2.83
C GLN A 87 12.83 -0.39 -2.52
N ILE A 88 12.40 -0.78 -1.31
CA ILE A 88 12.28 -2.19 -0.92
C ILE A 88 11.15 -2.91 -1.66
N ILE A 89 10.00 -2.23 -1.81
CA ILE A 89 8.85 -2.74 -2.56
C ILE A 89 9.22 -2.95 -4.03
N ASN A 90 10.07 -2.08 -4.58
CA ASN A 90 10.66 -2.21 -5.91
C ASN A 90 9.59 -2.52 -6.98
N GLU A 91 8.56 -1.67 -7.04
CA GLU A 91 7.46 -1.71 -8.01
C GLU A 91 6.61 -3.01 -8.02
N LYS A 92 6.74 -3.86 -7.00
CA LYS A 92 5.97 -5.12 -6.91
C LYS A 92 4.50 -4.92 -6.54
N TYR A 93 4.18 -3.82 -5.87
CA TYR A 93 2.84 -3.47 -5.40
C TYR A 93 2.59 -2.01 -5.71
N GLU A 94 1.32 -1.63 -5.89
CA GLU A 94 0.95 -0.22 -5.78
C GLU A 94 1.24 0.28 -4.36
N THR A 95 1.65 1.53 -4.25
CA THR A 95 2.02 2.15 -2.98
C THR A 95 1.25 3.43 -2.75
N GLU A 96 0.81 3.65 -1.52
CA GLU A 96 0.09 4.85 -1.12
C GLU A 96 0.67 5.41 0.17
N SER A 97 0.98 6.70 0.23
CA SER A 97 1.31 7.36 1.50
C SER A 97 0.07 8.01 2.10
N SER A 98 -0.18 7.75 3.39
CA SER A 98 -1.32 8.31 4.14
C SER A 98 -0.89 8.72 5.55
N GLY A 99 -1.70 9.56 6.19
CA GLY A 99 -1.52 9.98 7.59
C GLY A 99 -0.82 11.34 7.74
N GLY A 100 -1.59 12.35 8.15
CA GLY A 100 -1.06 13.68 8.52
C GLY A 100 -0.39 14.47 7.39
N ILE A 101 -0.62 14.09 6.13
CA ILE A 101 -0.05 14.75 4.95
C ILE A 101 -0.83 16.03 4.66
N ASN A 102 -0.14 17.09 4.27
CA ASN A 102 -0.73 18.39 3.92
C ASN A 102 -0.04 18.97 2.67
N LEU A 103 -0.48 20.14 2.22
CA LEU A 103 0.05 20.77 1.00
C LEU A 103 1.56 21.05 1.04
N ASP A 104 2.13 21.26 2.23
CA ASP A 104 3.56 21.51 2.39
C ASP A 104 4.38 20.22 2.32
N THR A 105 3.81 19.09 2.74
CA THR A 105 4.51 17.80 2.81
C THR A 105 4.23 16.87 1.63
N ILE A 106 3.09 17.05 0.94
CA ILE A 106 2.61 16.17 -0.15
C ILE A 106 3.65 15.95 -1.25
N ARG A 107 4.39 17.01 -1.64
CA ARG A 107 5.44 16.93 -2.66
C ARG A 107 6.56 15.99 -2.25
N GLY A 108 7.00 16.05 -1.00
CA GLY A 108 8.07 15.19 -0.48
C GLY A 108 7.70 13.72 -0.54
N TYR A 109 6.42 13.38 -0.27
CA TYR A 109 5.90 12.03 -0.42
C TYR A 109 5.82 11.59 -1.88
N ALA A 110 5.30 12.43 -2.77
CA ALA A 110 5.22 12.11 -4.20
C ALA A 110 6.61 11.85 -4.81
N GLU A 111 7.61 12.65 -4.43
CA GLU A 111 9.01 12.49 -4.86
C GLU A 111 9.71 11.24 -4.28
N CYS A 112 9.08 10.52 -3.35
CA CYS A 112 9.56 9.19 -2.95
C CYS A 112 9.26 8.11 -4.01
N GLY A 113 8.39 8.40 -4.97
CA GLY A 113 7.97 7.46 -6.01
C GLY A 113 6.80 6.57 -5.60
N VAL A 114 5.95 7.03 -4.66
CA VAL A 114 4.67 6.35 -4.38
C VAL A 114 3.68 6.59 -5.52
N ASP A 115 2.79 5.62 -5.74
CA ASP A 115 1.75 5.73 -6.77
C ASP A 115 0.62 6.69 -6.36
N PHE A 116 0.33 6.76 -5.05
CA PHE A 116 -0.74 7.58 -4.50
C PHE A 116 -0.29 8.34 -3.23
N VAL A 117 -0.89 9.51 -3.01
CA VAL A 117 -0.76 10.28 -1.77
C VAL A 117 -2.15 10.71 -1.32
N SER A 118 -2.52 10.36 -0.10
CA SER A 118 -3.79 10.73 0.53
C SER A 118 -3.60 11.92 1.47
N VAL A 119 -4.37 13.00 1.25
CA VAL A 119 -4.38 14.27 2.00
C VAL A 119 -5.72 14.45 2.70
#